data_AF-A0A0N4WAL8-F1
#
_entry.id   AF-A0A0N4WAL8-F1
#
_cell.length_a   1.000
_cell.length_b   1.000
_cell.length_c   1.000
_cell.angle_alpha   90.00
_cell.angle_beta   90.00
_cell.angle_gamma   90.00
#
_symmetry.space_group_name_H-M   'P 1'
#
loop_
_entity.id
_entity.type
_entity.pdbx_description
1 polymer ?
#
loop_
_entity_poly.entity_id
_entity_poly.type
_entity_poly.pdbx_seq_one_letter_code
_entity_poly.pdbx_strand_id
1 'polypeptide(L)'
;MSTGSSVDGRASPLTVTKVAEWNTGIINSISTVSSRAGFDYSENDQDKRRERMQEQINNCVTSKQIRVLMMPNVTRAPLKEIARKFIKDVVRYDIEMDPFPLTWLRHAGNYGDFTSFRAEMTYSFWEHFLSKGSKNLLEFNRKNNTNVKLLRGKTMKHTDLENLGLYLRQKIRKELLSTHAALPEIVVKGPYVMIKDRANANSLKFKSTVLAIQLGWDYRDWNGTPIKFLLNNAELQNYENGILKWGVLKLESLNSLATKRNDENSHTEVTRTIPRKRDLQDGASTSSTKRTKGGN
;
A
#
# COMPACT_ATOMS: atom_id res chain seq x y z
N MET A 1 -99.09 46.49 25.25
CA MET A 1 -99.31 46.55 23.79
C MET A 1 -98.12 45.87 23.10
N SER A 2 -98.41 44.92 22.20
CA SER A 2 -97.58 44.30 21.14
C SER A 2 -96.19 43.74 21.52
N THR A 3 -95.99 42.42 21.66
CA THR A 3 -95.86 41.31 20.66
C THR A 3 -94.51 41.19 19.96
N GLY A 4 -93.92 39.99 20.07
CA GLY A 4 -93.05 39.32 19.08
C GLY A 4 -91.57 39.72 19.11
N SER A 5 -90.59 38.91 18.72
CA SER A 5 -90.50 37.57 18.11
C SER A 5 -89.01 37.34 17.79
N SER A 6 -88.61 36.08 17.57
CA SER A 6 -87.46 35.63 16.74
C SER A 6 -86.05 35.57 17.38
N VAL A 7 -85.14 34.64 17.08
CA VAL A 7 -85.10 33.29 16.44
C VAL A 7 -83.70 32.72 16.73
N ASP A 8 -83.59 31.39 16.69
CA ASP A 8 -82.42 30.51 16.84
C ASP A 8 -81.12 30.84 16.08
N GLY A 9 -80.00 30.31 16.58
CA GLY A 9 -78.72 30.24 15.85
C GLY A 9 -77.70 29.26 16.46
N ARG A 10 -77.65 28.05 15.89
CA ARG A 10 -76.73 26.92 16.13
C ARG A 10 -75.23 27.27 16.03
N ALA A 11 -74.37 26.60 16.80
CA ALA A 11 -73.54 25.44 16.36
C ALA A 11 -72.29 25.25 17.24
N SER A 12 -72.20 24.09 17.90
CA SER A 12 -70.98 23.61 18.57
C SER A 12 -70.03 22.94 17.56
N PRO A 13 -68.71 23.19 17.61
CA PRO A 13 -67.76 22.48 16.77
C PRO A 13 -67.47 21.08 17.30
N LEU A 14 -67.61 20.11 16.39
CA LEU A 14 -67.34 18.70 16.54
C LEU A 14 -65.85 18.42 16.84
N THR A 15 -65.65 17.51 17.78
CA THR A 15 -64.41 16.80 18.10
C THR A 15 -63.91 16.02 16.88
N VAL A 16 -62.71 16.33 16.41
CA VAL A 16 -62.05 15.62 15.30
C VAL A 16 -60.68 15.10 15.77
N THR A 17 -60.44 13.84 15.42
CA THR A 17 -59.16 13.09 15.38
C THR A 17 -58.60 12.45 16.67
N LYS A 18 -59.09 11.24 16.98
CA LYS A 18 -58.27 10.12 17.46
C LYS A 18 -57.91 9.23 16.27
N VAL A 19 -56.76 9.40 15.62
CA VAL A 19 -56.03 8.35 14.86
C VAL A 19 -54.59 8.84 14.62
N ALA A 20 -53.66 8.62 15.56
CA ALA A 20 -52.22 8.79 15.30
C ALA A 20 -51.35 8.11 16.39
N GLU A 21 -51.55 6.82 16.66
CA GLU A 21 -50.67 6.09 17.60
C GLU A 21 -50.32 4.68 17.11
N TRP A 22 -49.94 4.52 15.84
CA TRP A 22 -49.49 3.20 15.33
C TRP A 22 -48.32 3.31 14.33
N ASN A 23 -47.31 4.17 14.56
CA ASN A 23 -46.14 4.22 13.66
C ASN A 23 -44.80 4.66 14.29
N THR A 24 -44.57 4.42 15.59
CA THR A 24 -43.28 4.69 16.25
C THR A 24 -42.49 3.43 16.64
N GLY A 25 -42.92 2.24 16.20
CA GLY A 25 -42.29 0.96 16.56
C GLY A 25 -41.30 0.38 15.55
N ILE A 26 -41.16 0.93 14.34
CA ILE A 26 -40.39 0.31 13.24
C ILE A 26 -39.39 1.30 12.61
N ILE A 27 -38.69 2.10 13.42
CA ILE A 27 -37.55 2.90 12.92
C ILE A 27 -36.27 2.75 13.79
N ASN A 28 -36.34 2.03 14.93
CA ASN A 28 -35.17 1.88 15.83
C ASN A 28 -34.34 0.59 15.64
N SER A 29 -34.55 -0.18 14.56
CA SER A 29 -33.82 -1.43 14.31
C SER A 29 -32.78 -1.36 13.19
N ILE A 30 -32.46 -0.17 12.67
CA ILE A 30 -31.39 0.01 11.69
C ILE A 30 -30.23 0.80 12.32
N SER A 31 -29.14 0.07 12.57
CA SER A 31 -27.76 0.56 12.72
C SER A 31 -27.36 1.27 14.02
N THR A 32 -27.47 0.57 15.16
CA THR A 32 -26.45 0.73 16.22
C THR A 32 -25.16 0.02 15.77
N VAL A 33 -24.48 0.59 14.77
CA VAL A 33 -23.05 0.30 14.56
C VAL A 33 -22.34 0.94 15.74
N SER A 34 -22.23 0.15 16.82
CA SER A 34 -21.36 0.41 17.96
C SER A 34 -20.05 1.00 17.44
N SER A 35 -19.82 2.29 17.72
CA SER A 35 -18.53 2.95 17.53
C SER A 35 -17.44 2.04 18.09
N ARG A 36 -16.69 1.39 17.20
CA ARG A 36 -15.60 0.50 17.59
C ARG A 36 -14.38 1.37 17.87
N ALA A 37 -13.91 1.36 19.10
CA ALA A 37 -12.70 2.09 19.50
C ALA A 37 -11.52 1.71 18.58
N GLY A 38 -10.97 2.70 17.88
CA GLY A 38 -9.90 2.51 16.89
C GLY A 38 -10.35 2.18 15.46
N PHE A 39 -11.65 2.18 15.15
CA PHE A 39 -12.16 1.86 13.81
C PHE A 39 -13.04 2.95 13.19
N ASP A 40 -13.88 3.64 13.96
CA ASP A 40 -14.83 4.62 13.43
C ASP A 40 -14.71 5.99 14.13
N TYR A 41 -14.31 7.02 13.37
CA TYR A 41 -14.59 8.42 13.69
C TYR A 41 -15.56 8.97 12.63
N SER A 42 -16.65 9.61 13.07
CA SER A 42 -17.69 10.21 12.24
C SER A 42 -17.42 11.69 11.92
N GLU A 43 -17.85 12.09 10.74
CA GLU A 43 -18.29 13.44 10.36
C GLU A 43 -17.26 14.58 10.26
N ASN A 44 -16.48 14.55 9.17
CA ASN A 44 -16.58 15.59 8.15
C ASN A 44 -15.99 15.07 6.83
N ASP A 45 -16.77 15.05 5.74
CA ASP A 45 -16.23 14.74 4.40
C ASP A 45 -15.12 15.72 4.00
N GLN A 46 -15.16 16.94 4.54
CA GLN A 46 -14.08 17.93 4.43
C GLN A 46 -12.77 17.45 5.05
N ASP A 47 -12.81 16.73 6.17
CA ASP A 47 -11.59 16.23 6.83
C ASP A 47 -10.98 15.10 6.02
N LYS A 48 -11.80 14.16 5.56
CA LYS A 48 -11.36 13.11 4.62
C LYS A 48 -10.82 13.70 3.31
N ARG A 49 -11.39 14.81 2.82
CA ARG A 49 -10.89 15.52 1.64
C ARG A 49 -9.55 16.21 1.92
N ARG A 50 -9.42 16.89 3.07
CA ARG A 50 -8.17 17.51 3.54
C ARG A 50 -7.08 16.47 3.72
N GLU A 51 -7.37 15.34 4.33
CA GLU A 51 -6.45 14.22 4.50
C GLU A 51 -6.01 13.64 3.15
N ARG A 52 -6.94 13.37 2.22
CA ARG A 52 -6.59 12.90 0.87
C ARG A 52 -5.70 13.89 0.13
N MET A 53 -6.01 15.18 0.22
CA MET A 53 -5.20 16.23 -0.38
C MET A 53 -3.81 16.32 0.27
N GLN A 54 -3.74 16.26 1.60
CA GLN A 54 -2.50 16.25 2.34
C GLN A 54 -1.66 15.02 2.03
N GLU A 55 -2.28 13.85 1.88
CA GLU A 55 -1.60 12.61 1.48
C GLU A 55 -1.05 12.74 0.06
N GLN A 56 -1.81 13.33 -0.88
CA GLN A 56 -1.33 13.59 -2.23
C GLN A 56 -0.13 14.55 -2.23
N ILE A 57 -0.19 15.63 -1.44
CA ILE A 57 0.93 16.56 -1.25
C ILE A 57 2.13 15.82 -0.66
N ASN A 58 1.92 15.04 0.40
CA ASN A 58 2.96 14.26 1.05
C ASN A 58 3.57 13.24 0.07
N ASN A 59 2.77 12.55 -0.73
CA ASN A 59 3.25 11.64 -1.77
C ASN A 59 4.12 12.41 -2.77
N CYS A 60 3.65 13.53 -3.30
CA CYS A 60 4.44 14.37 -4.21
C CYS A 60 5.78 14.81 -3.59
N VAL A 61 5.77 15.32 -2.36
CA VAL A 61 6.98 15.80 -1.66
C VAL A 61 7.94 14.65 -1.36
N THR A 62 7.46 13.59 -0.70
CA THR A 62 8.28 12.42 -0.35
C THR A 62 8.80 11.67 -1.58
N SER A 63 8.06 11.69 -2.68
CA SER A 63 8.48 11.07 -3.94
C SER A 63 9.73 11.73 -4.52
N LYS A 64 9.97 13.00 -4.22
CA LYS A 64 11.20 13.71 -4.61
C LYS A 64 12.33 13.53 -3.60
N GLN A 65 12.04 13.04 -2.40
CA GLN A 65 13.06 12.87 -1.37
C GLN A 65 13.68 11.48 -1.42
N ILE A 66 15.00 11.43 -1.29
CA ILE A 66 15.76 10.20 -1.10
C ILE A 66 16.61 10.26 0.16
N ARG A 67 16.95 9.09 0.67
CA ARG A 67 17.90 8.88 1.74
C ARG A 67 18.97 7.92 1.25
N VAL A 68 20.21 8.38 1.23
CA VAL A 68 21.38 7.55 0.97
C VAL A 68 21.96 7.14 2.31
N LEU A 69 22.13 5.83 2.51
CA LEU A 69 22.63 5.22 3.73
C LEU A 69 24.01 4.63 3.49
N MET A 70 24.85 4.69 4.54
CA MET A 70 26.14 4.00 4.61
C MET A 70 27.12 4.38 3.48
N MET A 71 27.16 5.66 3.09
CA MET A 71 28.12 6.15 2.10
C MET A 71 29.52 6.28 2.74
N PRO A 72 30.58 5.67 2.18
CA PRO A 72 31.93 5.76 2.75
C PRO A 72 32.45 7.20 2.76
N ASN A 73 32.96 7.63 3.92
CA ASN A 73 33.44 8.97 4.21
C ASN A 73 34.61 8.97 5.23
N VAL A 74 35.66 8.19 4.95
CA VAL A 74 36.86 8.07 5.81
C VAL A 74 37.52 9.44 6.06
N THR A 75 37.54 10.31 5.05
CA THR A 75 38.18 11.63 5.12
C THR A 75 37.29 12.69 5.77
N ARG A 76 36.08 12.34 6.22
CA ARG A 76 35.09 13.29 6.77
C ARG A 76 34.83 14.49 5.85
N ALA A 77 34.77 14.23 4.54
CA ALA A 77 34.48 15.22 3.52
C ALA A 77 33.13 15.91 3.78
N PRO A 78 32.95 17.17 3.36
CA PRO A 78 31.69 17.87 3.49
C PRO A 78 30.58 17.19 2.67
N LEU A 79 29.34 17.34 3.12
CA LEU A 79 28.17 16.65 2.56
C LEU A 79 28.01 16.83 1.04
N LYS A 80 28.34 18.03 0.53
CA LYS A 80 28.30 18.34 -0.91
C LYS A 80 29.27 17.45 -1.72
N GLU A 81 30.45 17.17 -1.19
CA GLU A 81 31.43 16.31 -1.85
C GLU A 81 31.01 14.85 -1.80
N ILE A 82 30.49 14.38 -0.66
CA ILE A 82 29.94 13.03 -0.53
C ILE A 82 28.79 12.80 -1.55
N ALA A 83 27.89 13.78 -1.69
CA ALA A 83 26.79 13.70 -2.65
C ALA A 83 27.31 13.68 -4.10
N ARG A 84 28.30 14.51 -4.45
CA ARG A 84 28.94 14.48 -5.78
C ARG A 84 29.62 13.14 -6.05
N LYS A 85 30.34 12.60 -5.06
CA LYS A 85 30.97 11.28 -5.12
C LYS A 85 29.92 10.19 -5.36
N PHE A 86 28.79 10.26 -4.67
CA PHE A 86 27.68 9.35 -4.88
C PHE A 86 27.12 9.42 -6.31
N ILE A 87 26.89 10.63 -6.84
CA ILE A 87 26.37 10.83 -8.21
C ILE A 87 27.37 10.28 -9.25
N LYS A 88 28.65 10.65 -9.14
CA LYS A 88 29.68 10.33 -10.15
C LYS A 88 30.19 8.89 -10.05
N ASP A 89 30.56 8.44 -8.86
CA ASP A 89 31.30 7.18 -8.70
C ASP A 89 30.37 5.99 -8.48
N VAL A 90 29.24 6.21 -7.80
CA VAL A 90 28.31 5.15 -7.41
C VAL A 90 27.20 4.99 -8.42
N VAL A 91 26.48 6.08 -8.73
CA VAL A 91 25.35 6.04 -9.67
C VAL A 91 25.82 6.16 -11.12
N ARG A 92 26.93 6.87 -11.38
CA ARG A 92 27.45 7.21 -12.71
C ARG A 92 26.43 7.99 -13.55
N TYR A 93 25.83 9.01 -12.94
CA TYR A 93 24.90 9.91 -13.60
C TYR A 93 25.66 11.01 -14.35
N ASP A 94 25.47 11.09 -15.66
CA ASP A 94 26.25 11.90 -16.60
C ASP A 94 25.39 12.82 -17.50
N ILE A 95 24.12 13.05 -17.15
CA ILE A 95 23.21 13.89 -17.94
C ILE A 95 23.57 15.37 -17.75
N GLU A 96 24.13 15.99 -18.80
CA GLU A 96 24.57 17.39 -18.77
C GLU A 96 23.43 18.41 -18.57
N MET A 97 22.24 18.09 -19.07
CA MET A 97 21.04 18.93 -18.94
C MET A 97 20.52 19.06 -17.50
N ASP A 98 21.03 18.23 -16.57
CA ASP A 98 20.67 18.25 -15.17
C ASP A 98 21.92 18.37 -14.29
N PRO A 99 22.47 19.60 -14.13
CA PRO A 99 23.70 19.84 -13.38
C PRO A 99 23.54 19.64 -11.87
N PHE A 100 22.30 19.62 -11.37
CA PHE A 100 21.99 19.53 -9.94
C PHE A 100 20.96 18.41 -9.67
N PRO A 101 21.32 17.14 -9.94
CA PRO A 101 20.38 16.02 -9.81
C PRO A 101 19.95 15.77 -8.37
N LEU A 102 20.75 16.21 -7.39
CA LEU A 102 20.48 16.18 -5.96
C LEU A 102 20.60 17.58 -5.36
N THR A 103 19.54 18.05 -4.71
CA THR A 103 19.45 19.35 -4.03
C THR A 103 19.02 19.17 -2.57
N TRP A 104 18.98 20.26 -1.79
CA TRP A 104 18.51 20.24 -0.39
C TRP A 104 19.16 19.16 0.49
N LEU A 105 20.48 19.03 0.38
CA LEU A 105 21.25 18.05 1.14
C LEU A 105 21.11 18.27 2.65
N ARG A 106 20.77 17.22 3.39
CA ARG A 106 20.68 17.23 4.86
C ARG A 106 21.37 16.01 5.44
N HIS A 107 22.06 16.17 6.57
CA HIS A 107 22.63 15.05 7.30
C HIS A 107 21.53 14.13 7.85
N ALA A 108 21.76 12.81 7.83
CA ALA A 108 20.81 11.80 8.29
C ALA A 108 21.41 10.79 9.27
N GLY A 109 22.66 11.01 9.71
CA GLY A 109 23.40 10.19 10.67
C GLY A 109 24.81 9.86 10.17
N ASN A 110 25.74 9.69 11.11
CA ASN A 110 27.10 9.23 10.86
C ASN A 110 27.32 7.93 11.65
N TYR A 111 28.01 6.97 11.05
CA TYR A 111 28.29 5.66 11.64
C TYR A 111 29.76 5.30 11.36
N GLY A 112 30.66 5.70 12.25
CA GLY A 112 32.10 5.56 12.04
C GLY A 112 32.55 6.27 10.76
N ASP A 113 33.15 5.51 9.84
CA ASP A 113 33.62 6.00 8.54
C ASP A 113 32.52 6.12 7.48
N PHE A 114 31.24 5.98 7.86
CA PHE A 114 30.11 6.08 6.95
C PHE A 114 29.24 7.29 7.28
N THR A 115 28.75 7.96 6.24
CA THR A 115 27.81 9.09 6.35
C THR A 115 26.50 8.73 5.64
N SER A 116 25.39 9.08 6.27
CA SER A 116 24.05 8.98 5.67
C SER A 116 23.49 10.38 5.46
N PHE A 117 22.79 10.59 4.35
CA PHE A 117 22.22 11.89 4.01
C PHE A 117 20.87 11.77 3.32
N ARG A 118 20.11 12.87 3.35
CA ARG A 118 18.87 13.05 2.59
C ARG A 118 19.09 14.11 1.53
N ALA A 119 18.39 13.97 0.42
CA ALA A 119 18.41 14.91 -0.69
C ALA A 119 17.03 14.96 -1.35
N GLU A 120 16.71 16.09 -1.97
CA GLU A 120 15.68 16.15 -3.01
C GLU A 120 16.31 15.80 -4.36
N MET A 121 15.67 14.96 -5.14
CA MET A 121 16.17 14.51 -6.45
C MET A 121 15.31 15.03 -7.59
N THR A 122 15.93 15.18 -8.75
CA THR A 122 15.23 15.45 -10.01
C THR A 122 14.55 14.19 -10.55
N TYR A 123 13.57 14.37 -11.44
CA TYR A 123 12.90 13.26 -12.11
C TYR A 123 13.87 12.49 -13.02
N SER A 124 14.70 13.20 -13.79
CA SER A 124 15.71 12.61 -14.69
C SER A 124 16.71 11.74 -13.93
N PHE A 125 17.15 12.18 -12.75
CA PHE A 125 17.98 11.37 -11.87
C PHE A 125 17.30 10.07 -11.46
N TRP A 126 16.03 10.15 -11.05
CA TRP A 126 15.29 8.97 -10.61
C TRP A 126 15.08 7.95 -11.73
N GLU A 127 14.75 8.41 -12.93
CA GLU A 127 14.58 7.56 -14.11
C GLU A 127 15.91 6.87 -14.51
N HIS A 128 17.01 7.62 -14.49
CA HIS A 128 18.34 7.04 -14.67
C HIS A 128 18.67 6.01 -13.58
N PHE A 129 18.34 6.30 -12.32
CA PHE A 129 18.61 5.39 -11.22
C PHE A 129 17.86 4.06 -11.38
N LEU A 130 16.59 4.10 -11.79
CA LEU A 130 15.79 2.89 -12.03
C LEU A 130 16.32 2.05 -13.21
N SER A 131 16.81 2.70 -14.27
CA SER A 131 17.29 2.01 -15.48
C SER A 131 18.70 1.45 -15.33
N LYS A 132 19.65 2.27 -14.86
CA LYS A 132 21.09 1.94 -14.80
C LYS A 132 21.68 2.11 -13.41
N GLY A 133 21.34 3.18 -12.70
CA GLY A 133 21.99 3.55 -11.45
C GLY A 133 21.90 2.51 -10.33
N SER A 134 20.79 1.76 -10.25
CA SER A 134 20.61 0.67 -9.28
C SER A 134 21.60 -0.48 -9.50
N LYS A 135 21.90 -0.83 -10.76
CA LYS A 135 22.92 -1.83 -11.11
C LYS A 135 24.32 -1.32 -10.78
N ASN A 136 24.60 -0.06 -11.12
CA ASN A 136 25.89 0.59 -10.81
C ASN A 136 26.15 0.65 -9.30
N LEU A 137 25.14 0.97 -8.50
CA LEU A 137 25.20 0.94 -7.04
C LEU A 137 25.56 -0.46 -6.51
N LEU A 138 24.94 -1.50 -7.06
CA LEU A 138 25.23 -2.89 -6.67
C LEU A 138 26.66 -3.30 -7.04
N GLU A 139 27.12 -2.94 -8.24
CA GLU A 139 28.51 -3.17 -8.67
C GLU A 139 29.51 -2.43 -7.78
N PHE A 140 29.23 -1.17 -7.45
CA PHE A 140 30.04 -0.38 -6.52
C PHE A 140 30.14 -1.05 -5.15
N ASN A 141 29.01 -1.52 -4.61
CA ASN A 141 28.98 -2.23 -3.34
C ASN A 141 29.81 -3.51 -3.37
N ARG A 142 29.70 -4.31 -4.46
CA ARG A 142 30.50 -5.52 -4.63
C ARG A 142 32.00 -5.22 -4.74
N LYS A 143 32.38 -4.18 -5.50
CA LYS A 143 33.78 -3.82 -5.75
C LYS A 143 34.47 -3.28 -4.49
N ASN A 144 33.78 -2.46 -3.71
CA ASN A 144 34.36 -1.77 -2.56
C ASN A 144 34.06 -2.46 -1.22
N ASN A 145 33.37 -3.60 -1.24
CA ASN A 145 32.88 -4.27 -0.04
C ASN A 145 32.04 -3.34 0.87
N THR A 146 31.13 -2.57 0.25
CA THR A 146 30.27 -1.60 0.96
C THR A 146 28.81 -2.00 0.89
N ASN A 147 27.97 -1.37 1.70
CA ASN A 147 26.52 -1.60 1.74
C ASN A 147 25.74 -0.29 1.59
N VAL A 148 26.10 0.50 0.58
CA VAL A 148 25.41 1.75 0.27
C VAL A 148 23.99 1.43 -0.18
N LYS A 149 23.00 2.09 0.41
CA LYS A 149 21.59 1.91 0.05
C LYS A 149 20.96 3.24 -0.30
N LEU A 150 20.19 3.28 -1.38
CA LEU A 150 19.33 4.40 -1.69
C LEU A 150 17.89 4.00 -1.38
N LEU A 151 17.26 4.76 -0.49
CA LEU A 151 15.86 4.60 -0.11
C LEU A 151 15.09 5.83 -0.55
N ARG A 152 13.98 5.65 -1.25
CA ARG A 152 13.04 6.74 -1.51
C ARG A 152 12.25 7.05 -0.24
N GLY A 153 11.96 8.32 -0.01
CA GLY A 153 11.04 8.74 1.04
C GLY A 153 9.71 8.01 0.88
N LYS A 154 9.18 7.51 2.00
CA LYS A 154 7.84 6.90 2.08
C LYS A 154 6.96 7.81 2.90
N THR A 155 5.67 7.85 2.58
CA THR A 155 4.69 8.51 3.44
C THR A 155 4.46 7.72 4.72
N MET A 156 3.91 8.39 5.74
CA MET A 156 3.50 7.76 7.00
C MET A 156 2.59 6.57 6.74
N LYS A 157 1.59 6.71 5.86
CA LYS A 157 0.69 5.63 5.47
C LYS A 157 1.43 4.41 4.91
N HIS A 158 2.41 4.62 4.03
CA HIS A 158 3.17 3.51 3.48
C HIS A 158 4.05 2.84 4.54
N THR A 159 4.64 3.62 5.43
CA THR A 159 5.43 3.11 6.57
C THR A 159 4.56 2.30 7.53
N ASP A 160 3.38 2.82 7.87
CA ASP A 160 2.42 2.16 8.75
C ASP A 160 1.84 0.89 8.15
N LEU A 161 1.66 0.82 6.82
CA LEU A 161 1.27 -0.42 6.13
C LEU A 161 2.32 -1.54 6.28
N GLU A 162 3.60 -1.19 6.23
CA GLU A 162 4.70 -2.15 6.44
C GLU A 162 4.78 -2.57 7.91
N ASN A 163 4.68 -1.59 8.82
CA ASN A 163 4.66 -1.82 10.26
C ASN A 163 3.46 -2.68 10.68
N LEU A 164 2.28 -2.48 10.07
CA LEU A 164 1.10 -3.31 10.30
C LEU A 164 1.37 -4.76 9.91
N GLY A 165 2.06 -5.00 8.79
CA GLY A 165 2.45 -6.36 8.39
C GLY A 165 3.38 -7.03 9.41
N LEU A 166 4.35 -6.29 9.95
CA LEU A 166 5.25 -6.77 11.01
C LEU A 166 4.51 -7.05 12.32
N TYR A 167 3.61 -6.16 12.71
CA TYR A 167 2.75 -6.31 13.87
C TYR A 167 1.85 -7.56 13.76
N LEU A 168 1.18 -7.74 12.61
CA LEU A 168 0.35 -8.92 12.35
C LEU A 168 1.17 -10.21 12.42
N ARG A 169 2.37 -10.22 11.84
CA ARG A 169 3.30 -11.36 11.94
C ARG A 169 3.60 -11.72 13.39
N GLN A 170 3.88 -10.73 14.24
CA GLN A 170 4.18 -10.97 15.66
C GLN A 170 2.95 -11.51 16.40
N LYS A 171 1.77 -10.93 16.14
CA LYS A 171 0.52 -11.33 16.78
C LYS A 171 0.07 -12.74 16.35
N ILE A 172 0.14 -13.07 15.05
CA ILE A 172 -0.13 -14.43 14.54
C ILE A 172 0.79 -15.46 15.21
N ARG A 173 2.10 -15.17 15.32
CA ARG A 173 3.04 -16.08 15.98
C ARG A 173 2.70 -16.29 17.45
N LYS A 174 2.33 -15.22 18.16
CA LYS A 174 1.94 -15.29 19.57
C LYS A 174 0.72 -16.17 19.77
N GLU A 175 -0.32 -15.98 18.96
CA GLU A 175 -1.55 -16.78 19.01
C GLU A 175 -1.32 -18.26 18.65
N LEU A 176 -0.51 -18.54 17.62
CA LEU A 176 -0.20 -19.94 17.25
C LEU A 176 0.64 -20.66 18.31
N LEU A 177 1.54 -19.93 18.98
CA LEU A 177 2.31 -20.46 20.11
C LEU A 177 1.41 -20.83 21.29
N SER A 178 0.40 -20.03 21.61
CA SER A 178 -0.55 -20.35 22.68
C SER A 178 -1.44 -21.56 22.37
N THR A 179 -1.70 -21.84 21.09
CA THR A 179 -2.53 -22.98 20.66
C THR A 179 -1.72 -24.27 20.44
N HIS A 180 -0.40 -24.26 20.70
CA HIS A 180 0.53 -25.36 20.40
C HIS A 180 0.50 -25.83 18.93
N ALA A 181 0.10 -24.94 18.01
CA ALA A 181 0.04 -25.24 16.60
C ALA A 181 1.43 -25.12 15.95
N ALA A 182 1.63 -25.82 14.83
CA ALA A 182 2.84 -25.65 14.02
C ALA A 182 2.94 -24.20 13.51
N LEU A 183 4.14 -23.62 13.63
CA LEU A 183 4.40 -22.23 13.22
C LEU A 183 4.71 -22.16 11.70
N PRO A 184 3.85 -21.51 10.90
CA PRO A 184 4.15 -21.26 9.50
C PRO A 184 5.27 -20.23 9.33
N GLU A 185 5.95 -20.27 8.18
CA GLU A 185 6.93 -19.25 7.83
C GLU A 185 6.20 -18.00 7.34
N ILE A 186 6.10 -17.00 8.22
CA ILE A 186 5.51 -15.70 7.89
C ILE A 186 6.61 -14.72 7.47
N VAL A 187 6.50 -14.19 6.25
CA VAL A 187 7.41 -13.22 5.64
C VAL A 187 6.63 -11.96 5.28
N VAL A 188 7.13 -10.80 5.69
CA VAL A 188 6.55 -9.50 5.34
C VAL A 188 7.38 -8.89 4.22
N LYS A 189 6.72 -8.49 3.12
CA LYS A 189 7.33 -7.81 1.97
C LYS A 189 6.52 -6.57 1.62
N GLY A 190 6.95 -5.41 2.10
CA GLY A 190 6.23 -4.17 1.93
C GLY A 190 4.84 -4.24 2.59
N PRO A 191 3.75 -3.86 1.90
CA PRO A 191 2.39 -3.88 2.46
C PRO A 191 1.75 -5.28 2.43
N TYR A 192 2.52 -6.34 2.15
CA TYR A 192 2.03 -7.70 2.02
C TYR A 192 2.63 -8.62 3.08
N VAL A 193 1.77 -9.49 3.63
CA VAL A 193 2.12 -10.60 4.50
C VAL A 193 1.98 -11.88 3.70
N MET A 194 3.07 -12.63 3.61
CA MET A 194 3.12 -13.94 2.97
C MET A 194 3.23 -15.00 4.06
N ILE A 195 2.32 -15.96 4.03
CA ILE A 195 2.29 -17.10 4.93
C ILE A 195 2.61 -18.32 4.09
N LYS A 196 3.77 -18.92 4.33
CA LYS A 196 4.19 -20.15 3.67
C LYS A 196 3.99 -21.32 4.63
N ASP A 197 3.47 -22.39 4.06
CA ASP A 197 3.52 -23.69 4.73
C ASP A 197 4.95 -24.25 4.65
N ARG A 198 5.36 -24.93 5.71
CA ARG A 198 6.68 -25.59 5.77
C ARG A 198 6.67 -26.90 4.99
N ALA A 199 5.51 -27.55 4.88
CA ALA A 199 5.35 -28.81 4.17
C ALA A 199 5.09 -28.64 2.67
N ASN A 200 4.47 -27.54 2.26
CA ASN A 200 4.05 -27.29 0.88
C ASN A 200 4.70 -26.04 0.30
N ALA A 201 4.99 -26.04 -1.00
CA ALA A 201 5.51 -24.86 -1.72
C ALA A 201 4.47 -23.72 -1.88
N ASN A 202 3.25 -23.91 -1.37
CA ASN A 202 2.17 -22.94 -1.49
C ASN A 202 2.35 -21.78 -0.50
N SER A 203 2.30 -20.56 -1.03
CA SER A 203 2.34 -19.34 -0.24
C SER A 203 1.05 -18.55 -0.40
N LEU A 204 0.37 -18.26 0.70
CA LEU A 204 -0.73 -17.33 0.72
C LEU A 204 -0.19 -15.91 0.86
N LYS A 205 -0.64 -15.00 -0.01
CA LYS A 205 -0.25 -13.61 0.01
C LYS A 205 -1.47 -12.74 0.30
N PHE A 206 -1.40 -12.02 1.41
CA PHE A 206 -2.43 -11.06 1.80
C PHE A 206 -1.83 -9.67 1.87
N LYS A 207 -2.62 -8.64 1.56
CA LYS A 207 -2.27 -7.28 1.96
C LYS A 207 -2.51 -7.13 3.47
N SER A 208 -1.65 -6.40 4.18
CA SER A 208 -1.72 -6.26 5.64
C SER A 208 -3.09 -5.79 6.13
N THR A 209 -3.70 -4.82 5.45
CA THR A 209 -5.03 -4.29 5.80
C THR A 209 -6.14 -5.32 5.63
N VAL A 210 -6.13 -6.03 4.50
CA VAL A 210 -7.09 -7.10 4.19
C VAL A 210 -6.96 -8.24 5.21
N LEU A 211 -5.73 -8.65 5.51
CA LEU A 211 -5.45 -9.69 6.50
C LEU A 211 -5.95 -9.29 7.88
N ALA A 212 -5.71 -8.04 8.31
CA ALA A 212 -6.17 -7.56 9.60
C ALA A 212 -7.70 -7.63 9.73
N ILE A 213 -8.43 -7.20 8.69
CA ILE A 213 -9.90 -7.29 8.67
C ILE A 213 -10.34 -8.76 8.70
N GLN A 214 -9.75 -9.60 7.86
CA GLN A 214 -10.13 -11.01 7.77
C GLN A 214 -9.87 -11.79 9.06
N LEU A 215 -8.79 -11.50 9.79
CA LEU A 215 -8.53 -12.11 11.11
C LEU A 215 -9.51 -11.62 12.17
N GLY A 216 -9.98 -10.37 12.04
CA GLY A 216 -11.03 -9.81 12.89
C GLY A 216 -10.68 -9.66 14.37
N TRP A 217 -9.39 -9.52 14.71
CA TRP A 217 -8.92 -9.38 16.08
C TRP A 217 -9.16 -7.99 16.66
N ASP A 218 -9.00 -7.89 17.98
CA ASP A 218 -8.86 -6.62 18.67
C ASP A 218 -7.46 -6.04 18.44
N TYR A 219 -7.38 -4.80 17.95
CA TYR A 219 -6.14 -4.10 17.60
C TYR A 219 -5.85 -2.89 18.51
N ARG A 220 -6.41 -2.85 19.74
CA ARG A 220 -6.14 -1.76 20.70
C ARG A 220 -4.67 -1.55 21.05
N ASP A 221 -3.83 -2.57 20.87
CA ASP A 221 -2.38 -2.54 21.08
C ASP A 221 -1.58 -2.03 19.85
N TRP A 222 -2.27 -1.67 18.75
CA TRP A 222 -1.66 -1.06 17.57
C TRP A 222 -1.49 0.45 17.77
N ASN A 223 -0.25 0.93 17.66
CA ASN A 223 0.12 2.33 17.90
C ASN A 223 0.28 3.18 16.62
N GLY A 224 -0.03 2.63 15.44
CA GLY A 224 0.07 3.38 14.18
C GLY A 224 -1.26 3.98 13.72
N THR A 225 -1.29 4.48 12.48
CA THR A 225 -2.52 4.98 11.86
C THR A 225 -3.63 3.91 11.91
N PRO A 226 -4.89 4.28 12.25
CA PRO A 226 -5.98 3.30 12.31
C PRO A 226 -6.13 2.53 11.01
N ILE A 227 -6.34 1.20 11.11
CA ILE A 227 -6.27 0.27 9.97
C ILE A 227 -7.25 0.66 8.85
N LYS A 228 -8.41 1.21 9.19
CA LYS A 228 -9.40 1.70 8.22
C LYS A 228 -8.85 2.79 7.31
N PHE A 229 -8.02 3.70 7.82
CA PHE A 229 -7.37 4.76 7.02
C PHE A 229 -6.19 4.24 6.18
N LEU A 230 -5.70 3.03 6.47
CA LEU A 230 -4.67 2.37 5.67
C LEU A 230 -5.25 1.65 4.44
N LEU A 231 -6.58 1.46 4.37
CA LEU A 231 -7.25 0.87 3.22
C LEU A 231 -7.06 1.75 1.96
N ASN A 232 -6.97 1.11 0.80
CA ASN A 232 -7.16 1.83 -0.47
C ASN A 232 -8.67 1.97 -0.76
N ASN A 233 -9.02 2.81 -1.74
CA ASN A 233 -10.43 3.08 -2.07
C ASN A 233 -11.22 1.80 -2.40
N ALA A 234 -10.61 0.86 -3.12
CA ALA A 234 -11.25 -0.40 -3.49
C ALA A 234 -11.51 -1.31 -2.27
N GLU A 235 -10.55 -1.41 -1.34
CA GLU A 235 -10.67 -2.17 -0.10
C GLU A 235 -11.71 -1.55 0.83
N LEU A 236 -11.75 -0.21 0.91
CA LEU A 236 -12.74 0.51 1.69
C LEU A 236 -14.15 0.25 1.12
N GLN A 237 -14.34 0.36 -0.18
CA GLN A 237 -15.62 0.02 -0.82
C GLN A 237 -16.01 -1.44 -0.62
N ASN A 238 -15.06 -2.37 -0.76
CA ASN A 238 -15.33 -3.79 -0.50
C ASN A 238 -15.72 -4.05 0.96
N TYR A 239 -15.12 -3.32 1.90
CA TYR A 239 -15.46 -3.39 3.31
C TYR A 239 -16.86 -2.81 3.59
N GLU A 240 -17.16 -1.63 3.07
CA GLU A 240 -18.46 -0.96 3.22
C GLU A 240 -19.60 -1.76 2.57
N ASN A 241 -19.34 -2.41 1.44
CA ASN A 241 -20.30 -3.27 0.75
C ASN A 241 -20.42 -4.68 1.38
N GLY A 242 -19.68 -4.98 2.46
CA GLY A 242 -19.71 -6.28 3.12
C GLY A 242 -19.08 -7.43 2.32
N ILE A 243 -18.34 -7.13 1.25
CA ILE A 243 -17.56 -8.10 0.47
C ILE A 243 -16.33 -8.53 1.28
N LEU A 244 -15.62 -7.56 1.85
CA LEU A 244 -14.51 -7.79 2.76
C LEU A 244 -15.04 -7.88 4.19
N LYS A 245 -15.24 -9.11 4.66
CA LYS A 245 -15.88 -9.39 5.96
C LYS A 245 -14.86 -9.52 7.09
N TRP A 246 -15.26 -9.03 8.26
CA TRP A 246 -14.48 -9.07 9.49
C TRP A 246 -14.46 -10.49 10.10
N GLY A 247 -13.28 -11.00 10.47
CA GLY A 247 -13.15 -12.24 11.25
C GLY A 247 -13.49 -13.54 10.50
N VAL A 248 -13.51 -13.53 9.16
CA VAL A 248 -13.80 -14.72 8.35
C VAL A 248 -12.63 -15.70 8.30
N LEU A 249 -11.40 -15.21 8.44
CA LEU A 249 -10.20 -16.02 8.39
C LEU A 249 -9.82 -16.50 9.79
N LYS A 250 -9.98 -17.80 10.02
CA LYS A 250 -9.53 -18.47 11.23
C LYS A 250 -8.03 -18.82 11.14
N LEU A 251 -7.33 -18.85 12.26
CA LEU A 251 -5.90 -19.18 12.29
C LEU A 251 -5.64 -20.64 11.91
N GLU A 252 -6.52 -21.54 12.34
CA GLU A 252 -6.41 -22.96 12.04
C GLU A 252 -6.53 -23.21 10.54
N SER A 253 -7.33 -22.38 9.85
CA SER A 253 -7.47 -22.51 8.41
C SER A 253 -6.23 -22.03 7.65
N LEU A 254 -5.38 -21.16 8.22
CA LEU A 254 -4.13 -20.76 7.57
C LEU A 254 -3.15 -21.93 7.36
N ASN A 255 -3.17 -22.93 8.26
CA ASN A 255 -2.38 -24.14 8.09
C ASN A 255 -2.99 -25.07 7.01
N SER A 256 -4.31 -25.10 6.88
CA SER A 256 -5.03 -25.98 5.92
C SER A 256 -5.25 -25.37 4.53
N LEU A 257 -5.29 -24.03 4.41
CA LEU A 257 -5.55 -23.30 3.16
C LEU A 257 -4.33 -23.32 2.23
N ALA A 258 -3.14 -23.55 2.78
CA ALA A 258 -1.97 -23.85 1.97
C ALA A 258 -2.09 -25.22 1.26
N THR A 259 -2.88 -26.14 1.81
CA THR A 259 -3.06 -27.50 1.29
C THR A 259 -4.15 -27.59 0.22
N LYS A 260 -5.25 -26.82 0.31
CA LYS A 260 -6.47 -27.02 -0.50
C LYS A 260 -6.50 -26.35 -1.89
N ARG A 261 -5.56 -25.47 -2.23
CA ARG A 261 -5.60 -24.75 -3.53
C ARG A 261 -5.18 -25.58 -4.76
N ASN A 262 -4.83 -26.85 -4.58
CA ASN A 262 -4.42 -27.73 -5.69
C ASN A 262 -5.61 -28.35 -6.45
N ASP A 263 -6.82 -28.40 -5.88
CA ASP A 263 -7.91 -29.19 -6.46
C ASP A 263 -8.90 -28.37 -7.32
N GLU A 264 -8.87 -27.04 -7.25
CA GLU A 264 -9.89 -26.18 -7.92
C GLU A 264 -9.38 -25.47 -9.19
N ASN A 265 -8.12 -25.67 -9.61
CA ASN A 265 -7.57 -24.97 -10.78
C ASN A 265 -7.57 -25.79 -12.08
N SER A 266 -8.56 -26.67 -12.25
CA SER A 266 -8.81 -27.42 -13.50
C SER A 266 -10.21 -27.17 -14.06
N HIS A 267 -10.63 -25.92 -14.26
CA HIS A 267 -11.47 -25.53 -15.41
C HIS A 267 -11.77 -24.03 -15.47
N THR A 268 -11.75 -23.51 -16.70
CA THR A 268 -12.26 -22.22 -17.20
C THR A 268 -11.41 -20.96 -17.03
N GLU A 269 -10.34 -20.90 -17.83
CA GLU A 269 -9.75 -19.62 -18.27
C GLU A 269 -10.32 -19.28 -19.66
N VAL A 270 -11.39 -18.47 -19.72
CA VAL A 270 -11.86 -17.85 -20.98
C VAL A 270 -10.96 -16.66 -21.25
N THR A 271 -9.85 -16.89 -21.95
CA THR A 271 -9.02 -15.82 -22.50
C THR A 271 -9.52 -15.46 -23.89
N ARG A 272 -10.16 -14.28 -24.03
CA ARG A 272 -10.35 -13.64 -25.34
C ARG A 272 -9.00 -13.10 -25.82
N THR A 273 -8.37 -13.85 -26.73
CA THR A 273 -7.14 -13.48 -27.43
C THR A 273 -7.46 -12.49 -28.56
N ILE A 274 -6.91 -11.27 -28.48
CA ILE A 274 -6.83 -10.33 -29.60
C ILE A 274 -5.56 -10.70 -30.41
N PRO A 275 -5.64 -11.01 -31.72
CA PRO A 275 -4.50 -11.44 -32.50
C PRO A 275 -3.60 -10.26 -32.88
N ARG A 276 -2.31 -10.35 -32.52
CA ARG A 276 -1.25 -9.46 -33.02
C ARG A 276 -0.75 -9.98 -34.36
N LYS A 277 -0.95 -9.16 -35.39
CA LYS A 277 -0.39 -9.25 -36.75
C LYS A 277 1.13 -9.44 -36.66
N ARG A 278 1.65 -10.55 -37.19
CA ARG A 278 3.07 -10.73 -37.52
C ARG A 278 3.16 -10.76 -39.03
N ASP A 279 3.86 -9.79 -39.59
CA ASP A 279 4.21 -9.75 -41.00
C ASP A 279 5.25 -10.85 -41.29
N LEU A 280 4.95 -11.63 -42.33
CA LEU A 280 5.86 -12.56 -43.00
C LEU A 280 6.84 -11.77 -43.85
N GLN A 281 8.14 -12.05 -43.73
CA GLN A 281 9.11 -11.90 -44.82
C GLN A 281 10.22 -12.94 -44.64
N ASP A 282 10.04 -14.08 -45.31
CA ASP A 282 11.08 -14.97 -45.83
C ASP A 282 10.81 -15.02 -47.35
N GLY A 283 11.74 -15.05 -48.30
CA GLY A 283 13.18 -15.21 -48.32
C GLY A 283 13.62 -15.41 -49.79
N ALA A 284 14.91 -15.76 -49.98
CA ALA A 284 15.59 -16.20 -51.21
C ALA A 284 16.07 -15.10 -52.17
N SER A 285 17.26 -15.12 -52.79
CA SER A 285 18.44 -16.02 -52.76
C SER A 285 19.54 -15.41 -53.65
N THR A 286 20.79 -15.90 -53.48
CA THR A 286 21.95 -15.87 -54.42
C THR A 286 22.69 -14.52 -54.57
N SER A 287 24.02 -14.39 -54.72
CA SER A 287 25.13 -15.26 -55.13
C SER A 287 26.49 -14.59 -54.81
N SER A 288 27.57 -15.39 -54.89
CA SER A 288 28.90 -15.00 -55.43
C SER A 288 30.00 -14.40 -54.54
N THR A 289 30.96 -15.27 -54.19
CA THR A 289 32.42 -15.20 -54.52
C THR A 289 33.26 -13.99 -54.08
N LYS A 290 34.24 -14.19 -53.17
CA LYS A 290 35.69 -14.17 -53.49
C LYS A 290 36.60 -14.54 -52.31
N ARG A 291 37.52 -15.47 -52.62
CA ARG A 291 38.77 -15.78 -51.91
C ARG A 291 39.63 -14.52 -51.68
N THR A 292 40.36 -14.49 -50.56
CA THR A 292 41.81 -14.23 -50.61
C THR A 292 42.50 -14.81 -49.36
N LYS A 293 43.59 -15.53 -49.63
CA LYS A 293 44.59 -16.07 -48.70
C LYS A 293 45.59 -14.97 -48.34
N GLY A 294 46.16 -15.06 -47.15
CA GLY A 294 47.42 -14.45 -46.72
C GLY A 294 47.40 -14.36 -45.19
N GLY A 295 48.22 -15.05 -44.40
CA GLY A 295 49.56 -15.59 -44.66
C GLY A 295 50.61 -14.69 -44.02
N ASN A 296 50.67 -14.67 -42.69
CA ASN A 296 51.86 -14.79 -41.83
C ASN A 296 51.45 -14.69 -40.36
#